data_AF-A0A3E4PZZ3-F1
#
_entry.id   AF-A0A3E4PZZ3-F1
#
_cell.length_a   1.000
_cell.length_b   1.000
_cell.length_c   1.000
_cell.angle_alpha   90.00
_cell.angle_beta   90.00
_cell.angle_gamma   90.00
#
_symmetry.space_group_name_H-M   'P 1'
#
loop_
_entity.id
_entity.type
_entity.pdbx_description
1 polymer ?
#
loop_
_entity_poly.entity_id
_entity_poly.type
_entity_poly.pdbx_seq_one_letter_code
_entity_poly.pdbx_strand_id
1 'polypeptide(L)'
;MKRYLFTLLLVGLAMFTACTDDRDSNPTVQQPSTFELNMPALGGGVYDLANTDSIRLTYEQPDYGYTAPVKYYAQISVSGTWNDATSAEADDATYIEMDGSVTVCEFGAAADLVNKAIMKLGNYTDPSQLPAEGISLYVRMRARLNAGYECYSNVIELSVAPYYVALVSAAPELWYLIGSCIGDGSWGSEVGTGVIPLSPVEGAKYDDVTGKGELTYTGYFPSDKGFKIVRVPGEWDDQWGADGGDFNKPRLKDADGEGSDFYVPASGYYKISLNTKENTLSIVATDEPKNVYDGLLISGDFNGWGTDTKMIPVNTVEGVVNHVWKYELDATSGDTTAKFLYAGWTPNWGASTFPYGFGVNGGANIPVVAGKYVAILNDIDGYYHFFSK
;
A
#
# COMPACT_ATOMS: atom_id res chain seq x y z
N MET A 1 -28.17 75.04 -54.39
CA MET A 1 -29.64 75.08 -54.62
C MET A 1 -29.93 74.47 -55.98
N LYS A 2 -31.00 73.67 -56.09
CA LYS A 2 -31.43 72.76 -57.18
C LYS A 2 -30.95 71.31 -57.00
N ARG A 3 -31.77 70.27 -57.14
CA ARG A 3 -33.24 70.09 -57.26
C ARG A 3 -33.51 68.59 -57.05
N TYR A 4 -34.63 68.26 -56.39
CA TYR A 4 -35.65 67.21 -56.66
C TYR A 4 -35.24 65.96 -57.51
N LEU A 5 -35.71 64.72 -57.33
CA LEU A 5 -37.01 64.19 -56.87
C LEU A 5 -37.03 62.66 -57.15
N PHE A 6 -38.01 61.97 -56.55
CA PHE A 6 -38.59 60.63 -56.87
C PHE A 6 -37.77 59.37 -56.51
N THR A 7 -38.23 58.25 -55.91
CA THR A 7 -39.44 57.74 -55.21
C THR A 7 -39.58 56.25 -55.62
N LEU A 8 -39.73 55.37 -54.62
CA LEU A 8 -40.33 54.02 -54.59
C LEU A 8 -39.84 52.85 -55.50
N LEU A 9 -39.37 51.81 -54.79
CA LEU A 9 -40.02 50.49 -54.57
C LEU A 9 -40.03 49.39 -55.67
N LEU A 10 -39.42 48.27 -55.25
CA LEU A 10 -39.87 46.87 -55.34
C LEU A 10 -39.36 45.93 -56.47
N VAL A 11 -38.86 44.78 -55.99
CA VAL A 11 -38.77 43.42 -56.56
C VAL A 11 -37.67 43.11 -57.58
N GLY A 12 -36.89 42.07 -57.25
CA GLY A 12 -36.67 40.99 -58.22
C GLY A 12 -35.25 40.46 -58.35
N LEU A 13 -34.94 39.50 -57.48
CA LEU A 13 -34.14 38.27 -57.72
C LEU A 13 -32.92 38.27 -58.65
N ALA A 14 -31.90 37.58 -58.11
CA ALA A 14 -30.83 36.86 -58.78
C ALA A 14 -29.73 37.73 -59.40
N MET A 15 -28.64 37.88 -58.65
CA MET A 15 -27.51 36.95 -58.80
C MET A 15 -26.72 36.93 -57.50
N PHE A 16 -26.89 35.85 -56.73
CA PHE A 16 -25.83 35.39 -55.84
C PHE A 16 -24.68 34.97 -56.75
N THR A 17 -23.76 35.89 -57.04
CA THR A 17 -22.40 35.48 -57.39
C THR A 17 -21.80 35.00 -56.09
N ALA A 18 -22.00 33.72 -55.79
CA ALA A 18 -21.15 33.03 -54.84
C ALA A 18 -19.72 33.30 -55.32
N CYS A 19 -18.91 33.96 -54.49
CA CYS A 19 -17.48 33.83 -54.60
C CYS A 19 -17.19 32.35 -54.35
N THR A 20 -17.14 31.57 -55.43
CA THR A 20 -16.57 30.24 -55.50
C THR A 20 -15.05 30.35 -55.47
N ASP A 21 -14.53 31.01 -54.43
CA ASP A 21 -13.17 30.75 -53.97
C ASP A 21 -13.33 29.86 -52.74
N ASP A 22 -13.89 28.67 -52.99
CA ASP A 22 -13.77 27.56 -52.05
C ASP A 22 -12.30 27.20 -51.96
N ARG A 23 -11.85 27.01 -50.73
CA ARG A 23 -10.45 26.86 -50.35
C ARG A 23 -9.99 25.47 -50.75
N ASP A 24 -9.60 25.31 -52.01
CA ASP A 24 -8.95 24.08 -52.55
C ASP A 24 -7.54 23.82 -51.96
N SER A 25 -7.24 24.36 -50.78
CA SER A 25 -6.00 24.12 -50.04
C SER A 25 -6.30 24.03 -48.55
N ASN A 26 -7.15 23.08 -48.17
CA ASN A 26 -7.10 22.57 -46.80
C ASN A 26 -5.84 21.69 -46.67
N PRO A 27 -4.95 21.95 -45.69
CA PRO A 27 -3.81 21.08 -45.48
C PRO A 27 -4.29 19.67 -45.16
N THR A 28 -3.88 18.71 -45.99
CA THR A 28 -4.07 17.29 -45.71
C THR A 28 -3.16 16.91 -44.56
N VAL A 29 -3.72 16.32 -43.50
CA VAL A 29 -2.93 15.82 -42.38
C VAL A 29 -2.05 14.66 -42.87
N GLN A 30 -0.73 14.87 -42.88
CA GLN A 30 0.21 13.79 -43.15
C GLN A 30 0.28 12.86 -41.94
N GLN A 31 0.59 11.57 -42.17
CA GLN A 31 0.66 10.56 -41.12
C GLN A 31 2.06 9.95 -41.09
N PRO A 32 3.05 10.64 -40.50
CA PRO A 32 4.42 10.16 -40.46
C PRO A 32 4.52 8.84 -39.68
N SER A 33 5.32 7.89 -40.17
CA SER A 33 5.50 6.61 -39.48
C SER A 33 6.31 6.73 -38.17
N THR A 34 7.10 7.80 -38.02
CA THR A 34 7.88 8.09 -36.81
C THR A 34 8.29 9.56 -36.71
N PHE A 35 8.92 9.96 -35.59
CA PHE A 35 9.56 11.25 -35.36
C PHE A 35 10.81 11.09 -34.49
N GLU A 36 11.64 12.14 -34.43
CA GLU A 36 12.92 12.08 -33.73
C GLU A 36 12.78 12.39 -32.24
N LEU A 37 13.16 11.43 -31.40
CA LEU A 37 13.50 11.60 -29.99
C LEU A 37 15.01 11.72 -29.86
N ASN A 38 15.46 12.88 -29.39
CA ASN A 38 16.86 13.20 -29.20
C ASN A 38 17.45 12.41 -28.04
N MET A 39 18.70 11.96 -28.17
CA MET A 39 19.48 11.45 -27.04
C MET A 39 19.78 12.62 -26.07
N PRO A 40 19.40 12.52 -24.78
CA PRO A 40 19.74 13.54 -23.79
C PRO A 40 21.26 13.77 -23.67
N ALA A 41 21.68 14.97 -23.25
CA ALA A 41 23.10 15.35 -23.18
C ALA A 41 23.96 14.47 -22.25
N LEU A 42 23.33 13.78 -21.29
CA LEU A 42 23.94 12.72 -20.47
C LEU A 42 24.10 11.39 -21.24
N GLY A 43 23.94 11.38 -22.56
CA GLY A 43 23.84 10.24 -23.49
C GLY A 43 25.05 9.30 -23.61
N GLY A 44 25.88 9.24 -22.57
CA GLY A 44 26.89 8.21 -22.34
C GLY A 44 27.23 7.98 -20.85
N GLY A 45 26.53 8.65 -19.92
CA GLY A 45 26.67 8.49 -18.47
C GLY A 45 25.43 7.85 -17.84
N VAL A 46 25.57 7.40 -16.58
CA VAL A 46 24.49 6.74 -15.84
C VAL A 46 23.63 7.79 -15.13
N TYR A 47 22.32 7.73 -15.28
CA TYR A 47 21.40 8.50 -14.43
C TYR A 47 21.25 7.83 -13.07
N ASP A 48 21.80 8.43 -12.02
CA ASP A 48 21.52 8.05 -10.64
C ASP A 48 20.12 8.56 -10.25
N LEU A 49 19.12 7.68 -10.26
CA LEU A 49 17.73 8.07 -10.05
C LEU A 49 17.45 8.54 -8.61
N ALA A 50 18.28 8.15 -7.64
CA ALA A 50 18.13 8.62 -6.26
C ALA A 50 18.52 10.10 -6.10
N ASN A 51 19.38 10.60 -7.00
CA ASN A 51 19.96 11.95 -6.94
C ASN A 51 19.63 12.80 -8.18
N THR A 52 18.71 12.35 -9.02
CA THR A 52 18.24 13.06 -10.22
C THR A 52 16.82 13.57 -9.97
N ASP A 53 16.51 14.81 -10.33
CA ASP A 53 15.13 15.32 -10.25
C ASP A 53 14.27 14.77 -11.40
N SER A 54 14.77 14.90 -12.64
CA SER A 54 14.08 14.42 -13.84
C SER A 54 15.04 14.14 -15.00
N ILE A 55 14.64 13.22 -15.88
CA ILE A 55 15.28 12.99 -17.18
C ILE A 55 14.55 13.87 -18.20
N ARG A 56 15.27 14.83 -18.79
CA ARG A 56 14.71 15.74 -19.80
C ARG A 56 14.76 15.10 -21.18
N LEU A 57 13.59 14.81 -21.74
CA LEU A 57 13.40 14.25 -23.08
C LEU A 57 13.00 15.37 -24.04
N THR A 58 13.69 15.49 -25.17
CA THR A 58 13.40 16.49 -26.22
C THR A 58 13.24 15.80 -27.56
N TYR A 59 12.37 16.32 -28.41
CA TYR A 59 12.00 15.69 -29.67
C TYR A 59 11.54 16.74 -30.68
N GLU A 60 11.30 16.35 -31.92
CA GLU A 60 10.67 17.21 -32.92
C GLU A 60 9.20 16.83 -33.12
N GLN A 61 8.34 17.80 -33.48
CA GLN A 61 6.96 17.49 -33.81
C GLN A 61 6.94 16.55 -35.02
N PRO A 62 6.13 15.46 -35.02
CA PRO A 62 5.91 14.69 -36.23
C PRO A 62 5.48 15.61 -37.39
N ASP A 63 6.02 15.35 -38.59
CA ASP A 63 5.69 16.14 -39.78
C ASP A 63 4.27 15.80 -40.26
N TYR A 64 3.30 16.52 -39.70
CA TYR A 64 1.90 16.44 -40.09
C TYR A 64 1.60 17.23 -41.38
N GLY A 65 2.62 17.82 -42.02
CA GLY A 65 2.48 18.78 -43.11
C GLY A 65 2.09 20.19 -42.66
N TYR A 66 1.94 20.41 -41.35
CA TYR A 66 1.64 21.69 -40.69
C TYR A 66 1.93 21.61 -39.18
N THR A 67 1.92 22.75 -38.49
CA THR A 67 2.00 22.79 -37.01
C THR A 67 0.67 22.37 -36.40
N ALA A 68 0.66 21.23 -35.71
CA ALA A 68 -0.56 20.65 -35.15
C ALA A 68 -0.59 20.78 -33.62
N PRO A 69 -1.77 20.88 -32.99
CA PRO A 69 -1.90 20.70 -31.55
C PRO A 69 -1.74 19.21 -31.22
N VAL A 70 -0.61 18.85 -30.62
CA VAL A 70 -0.24 17.47 -30.27
C VAL A 70 -0.12 17.33 -28.76
N LYS A 71 -0.57 16.19 -28.22
CA LYS A 71 -0.20 15.75 -26.86
C LYS A 71 0.88 14.70 -26.93
N TYR A 72 1.89 14.82 -26.08
CA TYR A 72 3.02 13.91 -26.00
C TYR A 72 3.06 13.19 -24.65
N TYR A 73 3.39 11.91 -24.71
CA TYR A 73 3.49 11.00 -23.57
C TYR A 73 4.82 10.26 -23.67
N ALA A 74 5.52 10.11 -22.54
CA ALA A 74 6.72 9.28 -22.49
C ALA A 74 6.32 7.84 -22.17
N GLN A 75 6.90 6.88 -22.88
CA GLN A 75 6.75 5.46 -22.61
C GLN A 75 8.11 4.84 -22.35
N ILE A 76 8.20 4.01 -21.31
CA ILE A 76 9.45 3.40 -20.87
C ILE A 76 9.34 1.88 -20.75
N SER A 77 10.43 1.18 -21.07
CA SER A 77 10.55 -0.27 -20.98
C SER A 77 11.94 -0.65 -20.46
N VAL A 78 12.04 -1.72 -19.67
CA VAL A 78 13.32 -2.29 -19.21
C VAL A 78 13.81 -3.44 -20.10
N SER A 79 12.95 -3.96 -20.98
CA SER A 79 13.26 -5.05 -21.92
C SER A 79 13.44 -4.57 -23.36
N GLY A 80 13.02 -3.34 -23.67
CA GLY A 80 13.01 -2.80 -25.04
C GLY A 80 11.85 -3.33 -25.88
N THR A 81 10.90 -4.04 -25.28
CA THR A 81 9.70 -4.56 -25.93
C THR A 81 8.48 -3.70 -25.61
N TRP A 82 7.49 -3.68 -26.51
CA TRP A 82 6.37 -2.72 -26.47
C TRP A 82 5.01 -3.38 -26.67
N ASN A 83 4.77 -4.47 -25.95
CA ASN A 83 3.49 -5.16 -25.91
C ASN A 83 2.57 -4.53 -24.86
N ASP A 84 1.33 -4.28 -25.26
CA ASP A 84 0.23 -3.95 -24.36
C ASP A 84 -0.10 -5.14 -23.44
N ALA A 85 -0.82 -4.87 -22.36
CA ALA A 85 -1.35 -5.92 -21.49
C ALA A 85 -2.30 -6.84 -22.27
N THR A 86 -2.28 -8.14 -21.97
CA THR A 86 -3.16 -9.13 -22.62
C THR A 86 -4.63 -8.95 -22.25
N SER A 87 -4.91 -8.28 -21.13
CA SER A 87 -6.25 -7.88 -20.70
C SER A 87 -6.17 -6.70 -19.72
N ALA A 88 -7.31 -6.09 -19.40
CA ALA A 88 -7.38 -4.99 -18.44
C ALA A 88 -6.93 -5.38 -17.01
N GLU A 89 -7.00 -6.66 -16.67
CA GLU A 89 -6.65 -7.20 -15.35
C GLU A 89 -5.24 -7.84 -15.32
N ALA A 90 -4.57 -7.93 -16.48
CA ALA A 90 -3.25 -8.54 -16.57
C ALA A 90 -2.16 -7.48 -16.37
N ASP A 91 -1.18 -7.78 -15.51
CA ASP A 91 0.00 -6.94 -15.29
C ASP A 91 1.20 -7.43 -16.12
N ASP A 92 0.96 -7.71 -17.41
CA ASP A 92 1.94 -8.30 -18.34
C ASP A 92 2.33 -7.37 -19.49
N ALA A 93 1.95 -6.09 -19.42
CA ALA A 93 2.46 -5.06 -20.29
C ALA A 93 3.99 -4.95 -20.15
N THR A 94 4.69 -4.74 -21.26
CA THR A 94 6.17 -4.68 -21.27
C THR A 94 6.72 -3.25 -21.26
N TYR A 95 5.83 -2.28 -21.13
CA TYR A 95 6.17 -0.87 -21.02
C TYR A 95 5.17 -0.17 -20.10
N ILE A 96 5.56 0.99 -19.57
CA ILE A 96 4.69 1.90 -18.82
C ILE A 96 4.65 3.23 -19.56
N GLU A 97 3.45 3.76 -19.79
CA GLU A 97 3.27 5.16 -20.15
C GLU A 97 3.31 5.99 -18.87
N MET A 98 4.23 6.96 -18.83
CA MET A 98 4.39 7.87 -17.71
C MET A 98 3.14 8.73 -17.54
N ASP A 99 2.76 8.98 -16.29
CA ASP A 99 1.63 9.84 -15.99
C ASP A 99 1.83 11.26 -16.51
N GLY A 100 0.77 11.81 -17.10
CA GLY A 100 0.75 13.18 -17.62
C GLY A 100 1.04 13.27 -19.12
N SER A 101 0.82 14.48 -19.65
CA SER A 101 1.08 14.80 -21.06
C SER A 101 1.50 16.25 -21.21
N VAL A 102 2.29 16.54 -22.23
CA VAL A 102 2.72 17.90 -22.58
C VAL A 102 2.28 18.25 -23.99
N THR A 103 2.20 19.54 -24.31
CA THR A 103 1.89 20.05 -25.66
C THR A 103 3.07 20.78 -26.30
N VAL A 104 4.24 20.63 -25.70
CA VAL A 104 5.51 21.18 -26.16
C VAL A 104 6.47 20.04 -26.46
N CYS A 105 7.49 20.29 -27.26
CA CYS A 105 8.47 19.28 -27.68
C CYS A 105 9.53 18.98 -26.61
N GLU A 106 9.10 18.87 -25.36
CA GLU A 106 9.92 18.61 -24.19
C GLU A 106 9.08 17.94 -23.10
N PHE A 107 9.56 16.83 -22.56
CA PHE A 107 8.94 16.10 -21.46
C PHE A 107 9.96 15.89 -20.34
N GLY A 108 9.64 16.34 -19.12
CA GLY A 108 10.44 16.06 -17.93
C GLY A 108 9.94 14.78 -17.26
N ALA A 109 10.65 13.67 -17.43
CA ALA A 109 10.32 12.42 -16.76
C ALA A 109 10.89 12.43 -15.33
N ALA A 110 10.02 12.65 -14.34
CA ALA A 110 10.43 12.69 -12.93
C ALA A 110 11.11 11.37 -12.52
N ALA A 111 12.29 11.47 -11.90
CA ALA A 111 13.14 10.30 -11.67
C ALA A 111 12.52 9.29 -10.69
N ASP A 112 11.74 9.77 -9.71
CA ASP A 112 11.02 8.92 -8.75
C ASP A 112 9.92 8.09 -9.44
N LEU A 113 9.19 8.67 -10.39
CA LEU A 113 8.20 7.97 -11.20
C LEU A 113 8.86 6.99 -12.18
N VAL A 114 9.98 7.37 -12.79
CA VAL A 114 10.79 6.47 -13.62
C VAL A 114 11.29 5.28 -12.77
N ASN A 115 11.77 5.53 -11.56
CA ASN A 115 12.23 4.49 -10.64
C ASN A 115 11.11 3.51 -10.27
N LYS A 116 9.91 4.02 -9.91
CA LYS A 116 8.73 3.17 -9.62
C LYS A 116 8.32 2.32 -10.83
N ALA A 117 8.37 2.89 -12.03
CA ALA A 117 8.08 2.15 -13.24
C ALA A 117 9.12 1.04 -13.50
N ILE A 118 10.41 1.29 -13.22
CA ILE A 118 11.46 0.26 -13.28
C ILE A 118 11.21 -0.84 -12.24
N MET A 119 10.86 -0.49 -10.99
CA MET A 119 10.50 -1.47 -9.96
C MET A 119 9.38 -2.39 -10.44
N LYS A 120 8.35 -1.79 -11.07
CA LYS A 120 7.19 -2.52 -11.58
C LYS A 120 7.54 -3.43 -12.75
N LEU A 121 8.17 -2.87 -13.79
CA LEU A 121 8.52 -3.62 -15.00
C LEU A 121 9.58 -4.70 -14.76
N GLY A 122 10.46 -4.50 -13.78
CA GLY A 122 11.48 -5.48 -13.38
C GLY A 122 10.97 -6.52 -12.38
N ASN A 123 9.76 -6.35 -11.83
CA ASN A 123 9.20 -7.18 -10.75
C ASN A 123 10.17 -7.33 -9.55
N TYR A 124 10.83 -6.23 -9.19
CA TYR A 124 11.79 -6.21 -8.09
C TYR A 124 11.06 -6.15 -6.75
N THR A 125 11.27 -7.17 -5.92
CA THR A 125 10.68 -7.32 -4.59
C THR A 125 11.68 -7.20 -3.45
N ASP A 126 12.98 -7.18 -3.73
CA ASP A 126 14.04 -7.01 -2.73
C ASP A 126 15.24 -6.22 -3.29
N PRO A 127 15.93 -5.39 -2.49
CA PRO A 127 17.09 -4.61 -2.95
C PRO A 127 18.23 -5.45 -3.55
N SER A 128 18.42 -6.71 -3.14
CA SER A 128 19.46 -7.59 -3.69
C SER A 128 19.22 -8.00 -5.14
N GLN A 129 18.00 -7.81 -5.65
CA GLN A 129 17.64 -8.12 -7.03
C GLN A 129 18.02 -6.99 -8.00
N LEU A 130 18.31 -5.79 -7.49
CA LEU A 130 18.70 -4.67 -8.34
C LEU A 130 20.09 -4.89 -8.95
N PRO A 131 20.25 -4.75 -10.28
CA PRO A 131 21.54 -4.87 -10.92
C PRO A 131 22.51 -3.77 -10.46
N ALA A 132 23.65 -4.16 -9.91
CA ALA A 132 24.67 -3.23 -9.41
C ALA A 132 25.30 -2.35 -10.51
N GLU A 133 25.30 -2.82 -11.75
CA GLU A 133 25.83 -2.12 -12.93
C GLU A 133 24.83 -1.11 -13.53
N GLY A 134 23.63 -0.99 -12.95
CA GLY A 134 22.51 -0.25 -13.53
C GLY A 134 21.70 -1.06 -14.55
N ILE A 135 20.71 -0.42 -15.16
CA ILE A 135 19.74 -1.02 -16.09
C ILE A 135 19.69 -0.21 -17.38
N SER A 136 19.51 -0.90 -18.51
CA SER A 136 19.12 -0.28 -19.78
C SER A 136 17.64 0.11 -19.75
N LEU A 137 17.37 1.42 -19.79
CA LEU A 137 16.03 1.97 -19.89
C LEU A 137 15.75 2.41 -21.33
N TYR A 138 14.81 1.75 -21.98
CA TYR A 138 14.37 2.07 -23.32
C TYR A 138 13.22 3.06 -23.27
N VAL A 139 13.33 4.16 -24.01
CA VAL A 139 12.36 5.25 -24.01
C VAL A 139 11.88 5.53 -25.42
N ARG A 140 10.56 5.68 -25.59
CA ARG A 140 9.94 6.26 -26.79
C ARG A 140 8.90 7.29 -26.40
N MET A 141 8.64 8.23 -27.29
CA MET A 141 7.57 9.20 -27.15
C MET A 141 6.37 8.78 -28.00
N ARG A 142 5.17 8.90 -27.45
CA ARG A 142 3.89 8.78 -28.17
C ARG A 142 3.32 10.18 -28.38
N ALA A 143 3.12 10.54 -29.64
CA ALA A 143 2.46 11.77 -30.07
C ALA A 143 1.02 11.47 -30.47
N ARG A 144 0.06 12.22 -29.94
CA ARG A 144 -1.38 12.02 -30.19
C ARG A 144 -2.05 13.31 -30.65
N LEU A 145 -2.68 13.27 -31.82
CA LEU A 145 -3.56 14.33 -32.31
C LEU A 145 -4.95 14.22 -31.67
N ASN A 146 -5.66 15.35 -31.59
CA ASN A 146 -7.07 15.38 -31.14
C ASN A 146 -7.99 14.49 -31.99
N ALA A 147 -7.64 14.28 -33.28
CA ALA A 147 -8.36 13.39 -34.18
C ALA A 147 -8.14 11.90 -33.89
N GLY A 148 -7.35 11.55 -32.87
CA GLY A 148 -7.08 10.17 -32.46
C GLY A 148 -5.91 9.51 -33.19
N TYR A 149 -5.24 10.22 -34.11
CA TYR A 149 -4.04 9.72 -34.76
C TYR A 149 -2.85 9.68 -33.80
N GLU A 150 -2.11 8.58 -33.82
CA GLU A 150 -0.93 8.36 -32.99
C GLU A 150 0.31 8.13 -33.85
N CYS A 151 1.44 8.69 -33.41
CA CYS A 151 2.76 8.47 -34.00
C CYS A 151 3.76 8.22 -32.86
N TYR A 152 4.73 7.34 -33.10
CA TYR A 152 5.73 6.95 -32.11
C TYR A 152 7.13 7.36 -32.58
N SER A 153 7.96 7.85 -31.66
CA SER A 153 9.34 8.22 -31.99
C SER A 153 10.20 6.98 -32.25
N ASN A 154 11.45 7.18 -32.69
CA ASN A 154 12.50 6.20 -32.46
C ASN A 154 12.66 5.89 -30.96
N VAL A 155 13.26 4.75 -30.66
CA VAL A 155 13.63 4.36 -29.30
C VAL A 155 15.04 4.87 -29.01
N ILE A 156 15.24 5.41 -27.81
CA ILE A 156 16.57 5.64 -27.24
C ILE A 156 16.81 4.68 -26.08
N GLU A 157 18.07 4.34 -25.83
CA GLU A 157 18.50 3.54 -24.67
C GLU A 157 19.31 4.44 -23.73
N LEU A 158 18.88 4.49 -22.46
CA LEU A 158 19.56 5.22 -21.40
C LEU A 158 20.13 4.21 -20.40
N SER A 159 21.28 4.53 -19.80
CA SER A 159 21.79 3.79 -18.64
C SER A 159 21.31 4.49 -17.37
N VAL A 160 20.67 3.74 -16.47
CA VAL A 160 20.14 4.26 -15.21
C VAL A 160 20.57 3.39 -14.03
N ALA A 161 20.86 4.02 -12.89
CA ALA A 161 21.03 3.35 -11.61
C ALA A 161 19.75 3.57 -10.78
N PRO A 162 18.86 2.56 -10.70
CA PRO A 162 17.65 2.65 -9.88
C PRO A 162 17.98 2.42 -8.40
N TYR A 163 17.03 2.76 -7.53
CA TYR A 163 17.05 2.43 -6.11
C TYR A 163 15.79 1.66 -5.73
N TYR A 164 15.90 0.80 -4.73
CA TYR A 164 14.77 -0.03 -4.33
C TYR A 164 13.73 0.82 -3.58
N VAL A 165 12.47 0.66 -3.98
CA VAL A 165 11.30 1.15 -3.24
C VAL A 165 10.21 0.10 -3.32
N ALA A 166 9.58 -0.21 -2.19
CA ALA A 166 8.43 -1.09 -2.18
C ALA A 166 7.24 -0.40 -2.89
N LEU A 167 6.65 -1.08 -3.87
CA LEU A 167 5.47 -0.57 -4.58
C LEU A 167 4.18 -0.68 -3.75
N VAL A 168 4.20 -1.58 -2.77
CA VAL A 168 3.16 -1.76 -1.75
C VAL A 168 3.90 -1.91 -0.42
N SER A 169 3.53 -1.10 0.58
CA SER A 169 4.12 -1.20 1.91
C SER A 169 3.89 -2.60 2.50
N ALA A 170 4.94 -3.19 3.06
CA ALA A 170 4.84 -4.42 3.82
C ALA A 170 3.83 -4.27 4.97
N ALA A 171 3.10 -5.35 5.27
CA ALA A 171 2.29 -5.41 6.48
C ALA A 171 3.21 -5.27 7.70
N PRO A 172 2.73 -4.67 8.82
CA PRO A 172 3.50 -4.60 10.05
C PRO A 172 4.04 -5.97 10.47
N GLU A 173 5.34 -6.03 10.75
CA GLU A 173 5.96 -7.20 11.36
C GLU A 173 5.39 -7.34 12.77
N LEU A 174 4.69 -8.44 13.04
CA LEU A 174 4.15 -8.73 14.36
C LEU A 174 5.14 -9.59 15.16
N TRP A 175 5.07 -9.43 16.48
CA TRP A 175 5.68 -10.31 17.47
C TRP A 175 4.59 -10.79 18.42
N TYR A 176 4.84 -11.89 19.11
CA TYR A 176 3.80 -12.61 19.85
C TYR A 176 4.24 -12.89 21.28
N LEU A 177 3.35 -12.60 22.23
CA LEU A 177 3.47 -13.07 23.60
C LEU A 177 3.24 -14.57 23.65
N ILE A 178 4.04 -15.25 24.46
CA ILE A 178 3.94 -16.67 24.75
C ILE A 178 4.36 -16.90 26.20
N GLY A 179 3.72 -17.81 26.92
CA GLY A 179 4.10 -18.06 28.30
C GLY A 179 3.04 -18.77 29.11
N SER A 180 3.38 -19.06 30.36
CA SER A 180 2.48 -19.70 31.32
C SER A 180 1.32 -18.81 31.80
N CYS A 181 1.38 -17.51 31.51
CA CYS A 181 0.30 -16.53 31.72
C CYS A 181 -0.35 -16.02 30.42
N ILE A 182 0.01 -16.59 29.26
CA ILE A 182 -0.46 -16.14 27.95
C ILE A 182 -1.32 -17.23 27.32
N GLY A 183 -2.46 -16.85 26.75
CA GLY A 183 -3.36 -17.77 26.07
C GLY A 183 -3.91 -18.83 27.02
N ASP A 184 -3.74 -20.09 26.66
CA ASP A 184 -4.03 -21.26 27.50
C ASP A 184 -2.86 -21.70 28.41
N GLY A 185 -1.74 -20.96 28.40
CA GLY A 185 -0.56 -21.25 29.20
C GLY A 185 0.26 -22.44 28.72
N SER A 186 -0.08 -23.03 27.56
CA SER A 186 0.51 -24.28 27.06
C SER A 186 1.90 -24.13 26.47
N TRP A 187 2.35 -22.90 26.20
CA TRP A 187 3.51 -22.63 25.34
C TRP A 187 3.35 -23.18 23.91
N GLY A 188 2.11 -23.31 23.44
CA GLY A 188 1.78 -23.65 22.06
C GLY A 188 2.07 -22.49 21.08
N SER A 189 2.04 -22.79 19.78
CA SER A 189 2.33 -21.84 18.70
C SER A 189 1.08 -21.33 17.96
N GLU A 190 -0.11 -21.82 18.29
CA GLU A 190 -1.33 -21.40 17.60
C GLU A 190 -1.77 -20.00 18.06
N VAL A 191 -1.88 -19.07 17.10
CA VAL A 191 -2.28 -17.68 17.32
C VAL A 191 -3.74 -17.63 17.79
N GLY A 192 -3.97 -16.95 18.92
CA GLY A 192 -5.28 -16.93 19.57
C GLY A 192 -5.56 -18.16 20.44
N THR A 193 -4.60 -19.05 20.63
CA THR A 193 -4.69 -20.17 21.60
C THR A 193 -3.50 -20.13 22.56
N GLY A 194 -2.29 -20.41 22.08
CA GLY A 194 -1.07 -20.43 22.90
C GLY A 194 -0.26 -19.13 22.84
N VAL A 195 -0.46 -18.34 21.77
CA VAL A 195 0.22 -17.05 21.60
C VAL A 195 -0.76 -15.91 21.29
N ILE A 196 -0.39 -14.70 21.69
CA ILE A 196 -1.16 -13.47 21.46
C ILE A 196 -0.28 -12.46 20.70
N PRO A 197 -0.74 -11.89 19.58
CA PRO A 197 0.03 -10.88 18.87
C PRO A 197 0.13 -9.58 19.70
N LEU A 198 1.28 -8.92 19.67
CA LEU A 198 1.37 -7.51 20.01
C LEU A 198 0.69 -6.69 18.91
N SER A 199 0.02 -5.63 19.29
CA SER A 199 -0.65 -4.70 18.38
C SER A 199 0.37 -3.73 17.79
N PRO A 200 0.31 -3.41 16.49
CA PRO A 200 0.88 -2.19 15.95
C PRO A 200 0.43 -0.96 16.77
N VAL A 201 1.28 0.05 16.91
CA VAL A 201 0.91 1.35 17.50
C VAL A 201 0.14 2.16 16.45
N GLU A 202 -1.11 2.51 16.77
CA GLU A 202 -1.95 3.30 15.86
C GLU A 202 -1.28 4.63 15.48
N GLY A 203 -1.20 4.91 14.17
CA GLY A 203 -0.58 6.13 13.64
C GLY A 203 0.96 6.14 13.59
N ALA A 204 1.62 5.09 14.08
CA ALA A 204 3.06 4.93 13.89
C ALA A 204 3.41 4.65 12.43
N LYS A 205 4.65 4.96 12.04
CA LYS A 205 5.18 4.63 10.72
C LYS A 205 5.91 3.30 10.77
N TYR A 206 5.65 2.45 9.79
CA TYR A 206 6.32 1.18 9.60
C TYR A 206 7.23 1.25 8.39
N ASP A 207 8.29 0.46 8.41
CA ASP A 207 9.21 0.33 7.31
C ASP A 207 8.50 -0.32 6.12
N ASP A 208 8.43 0.39 4.98
CA ASP A 208 7.66 -0.05 3.80
C ASP A 208 8.17 -1.38 3.20
N VAL A 209 9.40 -1.79 3.54
CA VAL A 209 10.02 -3.02 3.01
C VAL A 209 9.89 -4.16 3.99
N THR A 210 10.24 -3.91 5.26
CA THR A 210 10.36 -4.97 6.27
C THR A 210 9.14 -5.09 7.18
N GLY A 211 8.25 -4.09 7.18
CA GLY A 211 7.13 -3.99 8.12
C GLY A 211 7.56 -3.65 9.56
N LYS A 212 8.86 -3.44 9.82
CA LYS A 212 9.36 -3.16 11.17
C LYS A 212 8.89 -1.81 11.68
N GLY A 213 8.62 -1.74 12.97
CA GLY A 213 8.11 -0.54 13.64
C GLY A 213 7.79 -0.79 15.11
N GLU A 214 6.89 0.02 15.65
CA GLU A 214 6.51 -0.03 17.06
C GLU A 214 5.31 -0.96 17.28
N LEU A 215 5.41 -1.84 18.27
CA LEU A 215 4.36 -2.72 18.73
C LEU A 215 4.08 -2.48 20.22
N THR A 216 2.85 -2.74 20.65
CA THR A 216 2.40 -2.57 22.01
C THR A 216 1.49 -3.72 22.45
N TYR A 217 1.47 -3.99 23.74
CA TYR A 217 0.44 -4.81 24.37
C TYR A 217 0.18 -4.30 25.78
N THR A 218 -1.08 -4.25 26.19
CA THR A 218 -1.45 -3.98 27.59
C THR A 218 -2.27 -5.16 28.08
N GLY A 219 -1.95 -5.67 29.27
CA GLY A 219 -2.68 -6.78 29.86
C GLY A 219 -2.28 -7.05 31.30
N TYR A 220 -3.00 -7.96 31.94
CA TYR A 220 -2.73 -8.37 33.32
C TYR A 220 -1.72 -9.53 33.34
N PHE A 221 -0.71 -9.42 34.19
CA PHE A 221 0.33 -10.43 34.37
C PHE A 221 0.41 -10.84 35.85
N PRO A 222 0.27 -12.14 36.18
CA PRO A 222 0.56 -12.68 37.50
C PRO A 222 2.07 -12.72 37.77
N SER A 223 2.53 -12.36 38.97
CA SER A 223 3.96 -12.35 39.32
C SER A 223 4.60 -13.75 39.41
N ASP A 224 3.79 -14.80 39.54
CA ASP A 224 4.24 -16.19 39.70
C ASP A 224 4.29 -16.98 38.37
N LYS A 225 3.97 -16.33 37.24
CA LYS A 225 3.92 -16.95 35.91
C LYS A 225 4.82 -16.21 34.93
N GLY A 226 5.66 -16.97 34.22
CA GLY A 226 6.61 -16.45 33.24
C GLY A 226 6.04 -16.28 31.84
N PHE A 227 6.59 -15.34 31.07
CA PHE A 227 6.34 -15.18 29.63
C PHE A 227 7.60 -14.76 28.86
N LYS A 228 7.53 -14.90 27.53
CA LYS A 228 8.51 -14.44 26.53
C LYS A 228 7.78 -13.75 25.38
N ILE A 229 8.55 -13.16 24.47
CA ILE A 229 8.04 -12.62 23.21
C ILE A 229 8.81 -13.27 22.06
N VAL A 230 8.13 -13.82 21.05
CA VAL A 230 8.74 -14.47 19.88
C VAL A 230 8.30 -13.78 18.59
N ARG A 231 9.18 -13.69 17.59
CA ARG A 231 8.82 -13.11 16.29
C ARG A 231 7.89 -14.01 15.49
N VAL A 232 8.22 -15.30 15.41
CA VAL A 232 7.43 -16.30 14.69
C VAL A 232 6.96 -17.36 15.69
N PRO A 233 5.64 -17.58 15.85
CA PRO A 233 5.14 -18.59 16.76
C PRO A 233 5.70 -19.98 16.46
N GLY A 234 6.31 -20.62 17.47
CA GLY A 234 6.96 -21.92 17.34
C GLY A 234 8.45 -21.87 16.94
N GLU A 235 8.97 -20.69 16.59
CA GLU A 235 10.40 -20.48 16.33
C GLU A 235 11.03 -19.65 17.45
N TRP A 236 12.25 -20.02 17.84
CA TRP A 236 12.93 -19.46 19.02
C TRP A 236 14.22 -18.71 18.68
N ASP A 237 14.50 -18.46 17.40
CA ASP A 237 15.70 -17.75 16.97
C ASP A 237 15.59 -16.26 17.25
N ASP A 238 14.40 -15.69 17.08
CA ASP A 238 14.10 -14.29 17.40
C ASP A 238 13.13 -14.24 18.59
N GLN A 239 13.70 -14.06 19.79
CA GLN A 239 12.93 -14.02 21.02
C GLN A 239 13.48 -12.99 22.02
N TRP A 240 12.59 -12.45 22.84
CA TRP A 240 12.90 -11.64 24.00
C TRP A 240 12.65 -12.40 25.30
N GLY A 241 13.59 -12.25 26.23
CA GLY A 241 13.49 -12.72 27.61
C GLY A 241 14.20 -11.77 28.59
N ALA A 242 14.24 -12.12 29.87
CA ALA A 242 14.96 -11.39 30.89
C ALA A 242 16.45 -11.81 30.93
N ASP A 243 17.37 -10.85 30.94
CA ASP A 243 18.81 -11.12 31.09
C ASP A 243 19.11 -11.64 32.51
N GLY A 244 19.58 -12.88 32.60
CA GLY A 244 19.85 -13.53 33.89
C GLY A 244 18.66 -13.56 34.85
N GLY A 245 17.41 -13.45 34.36
CA GLY A 245 16.20 -13.36 35.19
C GLY A 245 15.87 -11.97 35.72
N ASP A 246 16.64 -10.93 35.39
CA ASP A 246 16.34 -9.55 35.78
C ASP A 246 15.25 -8.97 34.86
N PHE A 247 14.03 -8.85 35.37
CA PHE A 247 12.88 -8.30 34.66
C PHE A 247 13.14 -6.93 34.01
N ASN A 248 14.00 -6.11 34.62
CA ASN A 248 14.29 -4.76 34.11
C ASN A 248 15.38 -4.74 33.03
N LYS A 249 15.89 -5.92 32.63
CA LYS A 249 16.89 -6.07 31.57
C LYS A 249 16.36 -6.96 30.46
N PRO A 250 15.49 -6.44 29.58
CA PRO A 250 15.09 -7.15 28.38
C PRO A 250 16.29 -7.52 27.52
N ARG A 251 16.30 -8.77 27.07
CA ARG A 251 17.35 -9.35 26.23
C ARG A 251 16.74 -9.95 24.98
N LEU A 252 17.11 -9.39 23.84
CA LEU A 252 16.94 -10.05 22.55
C LEU A 252 17.97 -11.17 22.46
N LYS A 253 17.57 -12.36 22.01
CA LYS A 253 18.49 -13.48 21.77
C LYS A 253 19.54 -13.07 20.72
N ASP A 254 20.79 -13.44 20.98
CA ASP A 254 21.91 -13.27 20.05
C ASP A 254 22.91 -14.43 20.21
N ALA A 255 24.13 -14.26 19.67
CA ALA A 255 25.18 -15.28 19.74
C ALA A 255 25.66 -15.59 21.17
N ASP A 256 25.50 -14.66 22.11
CA ASP A 256 25.89 -14.82 23.52
C ASP A 256 24.79 -15.50 24.36
N GLY A 257 23.63 -15.80 23.76
CA GLY A 257 22.57 -16.61 24.36
C GLY A 257 21.19 -15.95 24.32
N GLU A 258 20.23 -16.59 25.00
CA GLU A 258 18.84 -16.12 25.13
C GLU A 258 18.53 -15.63 26.55
N GLY A 259 17.49 -14.79 26.68
CA GLY A 259 16.95 -14.43 27.99
C GLY A 259 16.11 -15.57 28.60
N SER A 260 16.01 -15.59 29.92
CA SER A 260 15.03 -16.42 30.63
C SER A 260 13.62 -15.84 30.49
N ASP A 261 12.62 -16.49 31.07
CA ASP A 261 11.27 -15.94 31.13
C ASP A 261 11.24 -14.62 31.91
N PHE A 262 10.39 -13.70 31.47
CA PHE A 262 10.02 -12.52 32.24
C PHE A 262 9.05 -12.91 33.34
N TYR A 263 9.33 -12.50 34.58
CA TYR A 263 8.41 -12.52 35.70
C TYR A 263 8.18 -11.09 36.17
N VAL A 264 6.93 -10.64 36.16
CA VAL A 264 6.61 -9.30 36.66
C VAL A 264 6.84 -9.23 38.17
N PRO A 265 7.36 -8.11 38.70
CA PRO A 265 7.71 -8.00 40.12
C PRO A 265 6.50 -8.02 41.06
N ALA A 266 5.31 -7.70 40.55
CA ALA A 266 4.04 -7.78 41.28
C ALA A 266 2.91 -8.08 40.29
N SER A 267 1.89 -8.84 40.71
CA SER A 267 0.72 -9.08 39.85
C SER A 267 0.00 -7.77 39.57
N GLY A 268 -0.30 -7.49 38.30
CA GLY A 268 -0.93 -6.24 37.89
C GLY A 268 -0.94 -6.05 36.38
N TYR A 269 -1.39 -4.88 35.95
CA TYR A 269 -1.36 -4.51 34.54
C TYR A 269 0.00 -3.97 34.13
N TYR A 270 0.47 -4.41 32.98
CA TYR A 270 1.72 -3.94 32.38
C TYR A 270 1.48 -3.56 30.92
N LYS A 271 2.14 -2.48 30.49
CA LYS A 271 2.28 -2.11 29.08
C LYS A 271 3.65 -2.58 28.59
N ILE A 272 3.62 -3.35 27.52
CA ILE A 272 4.77 -3.79 26.74
C ILE A 272 4.90 -2.84 25.55
N SER A 273 6.11 -2.37 25.26
CA SER A 273 6.43 -1.57 24.08
C SER A 273 7.68 -2.12 23.43
N LEU A 274 7.55 -2.58 22.19
CA LEU A 274 8.62 -3.21 21.41
C LEU A 274 8.84 -2.40 20.14
N ASN A 275 10.06 -1.93 19.91
CA ASN A 275 10.46 -1.37 18.62
C ASN A 275 11.31 -2.41 17.87
N THR A 276 10.77 -2.98 16.79
CA THR A 276 11.42 -4.05 16.02
C THR A 276 12.48 -3.54 15.04
N LYS A 277 12.51 -2.22 14.80
CA LYS A 277 13.54 -1.55 14.00
C LYS A 277 14.77 -1.22 14.84
N GLU A 278 14.56 -0.72 16.04
CA GLU A 278 15.63 -0.35 16.97
C GLU A 278 16.07 -1.49 17.88
N ASN A 279 15.32 -2.61 17.89
CA ASN A 279 15.51 -3.73 18.81
C ASN A 279 15.54 -3.27 20.27
N THR A 280 14.49 -2.58 20.70
CA THR A 280 14.32 -2.14 22.09
C THR A 280 12.99 -2.62 22.65
N LEU A 281 13.01 -3.16 23.88
CA LEU A 281 11.82 -3.61 24.60
C LEU A 281 11.72 -2.88 25.95
N SER A 282 10.53 -2.43 26.29
CA SER A 282 10.19 -1.87 27.60
C SER A 282 8.92 -2.51 28.14
N ILE A 283 8.91 -2.81 29.44
CA ILE A 283 7.76 -3.38 30.14
C ILE A 283 7.56 -2.57 31.42
N VAL A 284 6.44 -1.85 31.50
CA VAL A 284 6.16 -0.92 32.60
C VAL A 284 4.80 -1.20 33.22
N ALA A 285 4.70 -1.09 34.54
CA ALA A 285 3.41 -1.19 35.23
C ALA A 285 2.49 -0.04 34.76
N THR A 286 1.20 -0.32 34.66
CA THR A 286 0.16 0.64 34.29
C THR A 286 -1.10 0.39 35.10
N ASP A 287 -1.99 1.39 35.12
CA ASP A 287 -3.29 1.26 35.75
C ASP A 287 -4.18 0.24 35.01
N GLU A 288 -5.12 -0.35 35.75
CA GLU A 288 -6.17 -1.19 35.19
C GLU A 288 -6.99 -0.43 34.13
N PRO A 289 -7.31 -1.05 32.98
CA PRO A 289 -8.18 -0.47 31.97
C PRO A 289 -9.53 -0.09 32.56
N LYS A 290 -10.15 0.96 31.99
CA LYS A 290 -11.44 1.47 32.46
C LYS A 290 -12.56 0.41 32.46
N ASN A 291 -12.50 -0.52 31.51
CA ASN A 291 -13.51 -1.57 31.35
C ASN A 291 -12.82 -2.92 31.28
N VAL A 292 -13.46 -3.91 31.90
CA VAL A 292 -13.16 -5.34 31.74
C VAL A 292 -14.45 -6.01 31.29
N TYR A 293 -14.43 -6.69 30.14
CA TYR A 293 -15.61 -7.29 29.55
C TYR A 293 -15.72 -8.78 29.92
N ASP A 294 -16.92 -9.22 30.29
CA ASP A 294 -17.23 -10.61 30.62
C ASP A 294 -17.56 -11.47 29.38
N GLY A 295 -17.73 -10.82 28.23
CA GLY A 295 -17.96 -11.47 26.94
C GLY A 295 -18.06 -10.46 25.80
N LEU A 296 -17.44 -10.77 24.67
CA LEU A 296 -17.66 -10.05 23.41
C LEU A 296 -18.38 -10.92 22.38
N LEU A 297 -18.96 -10.24 21.39
CA LEU A 297 -19.66 -10.82 20.26
C LEU A 297 -19.01 -10.35 18.96
N ILE A 298 -19.30 -11.06 17.87
CA ILE A 298 -19.01 -10.63 16.50
C ILE A 298 -20.29 -10.69 15.67
N SER A 299 -20.50 -9.71 14.80
CA SER A 299 -21.71 -9.56 14.00
C SER A 299 -21.36 -9.09 12.59
N GLY A 300 -22.13 -9.51 11.59
CA GLY A 300 -21.84 -9.18 10.21
C GLY A 300 -22.82 -9.80 9.23
N ASP A 301 -22.62 -9.56 7.94
CA ASP A 301 -23.50 -10.13 6.91
C ASP A 301 -23.49 -11.67 6.94
N PHE A 302 -22.37 -12.29 7.34
CA PHE A 302 -22.21 -13.74 7.49
C PHE A 302 -23.15 -14.38 8.53
N ASN A 303 -23.65 -13.60 9.49
CA ASN A 303 -24.64 -14.06 10.48
C ASN A 303 -25.91 -13.19 10.51
N GLY A 304 -26.16 -12.41 9.46
CA GLY A 304 -27.34 -11.55 9.35
C GLY A 304 -27.43 -10.46 10.42
N TRP A 305 -26.28 -9.94 10.86
CA TRP A 305 -26.17 -8.95 11.94
C TRP A 305 -26.72 -9.44 13.28
N GLY A 306 -26.64 -10.76 13.53
CA GLY A 306 -27.01 -11.37 14.80
C GLY A 306 -26.16 -10.87 15.97
N THR A 307 -26.75 -10.78 17.16
CA THR A 307 -26.08 -10.32 18.39
C THR A 307 -25.96 -11.43 19.44
N ASP A 308 -25.80 -12.67 18.98
CA ASP A 308 -25.70 -13.89 19.78
C ASP A 308 -24.45 -14.73 19.44
N THR A 309 -23.70 -14.33 18.41
CA THR A 309 -22.45 -14.99 18.01
C THR A 309 -21.32 -14.56 18.93
N LYS A 310 -21.00 -15.42 19.89
CA LYS A 310 -19.99 -15.16 20.93
C LYS A 310 -18.57 -15.30 20.40
N MET A 311 -17.70 -14.41 20.85
CA MET A 311 -16.26 -14.58 20.78
C MET A 311 -15.76 -15.44 21.95
N ILE A 312 -14.57 -16.02 21.77
CA ILE A 312 -13.92 -16.88 22.74
C ILE A 312 -12.79 -16.08 23.40
N PRO A 313 -12.68 -16.03 24.74
CA PRO A 313 -11.53 -15.42 25.39
C PRO A 313 -10.25 -16.19 25.05
N VAL A 314 -9.18 -15.47 24.71
CA VAL A 314 -7.89 -16.09 24.40
C VAL A 314 -7.12 -16.44 25.67
N ASN A 315 -7.03 -15.51 26.62
CA ASN A 315 -6.46 -15.81 27.93
C ASN A 315 -7.45 -16.64 28.76
N THR A 316 -7.06 -17.86 29.09
CA THR A 316 -7.89 -18.82 29.86
C THR A 316 -7.20 -19.36 31.12
N VAL A 317 -5.95 -18.93 31.37
CA VAL A 317 -5.20 -19.28 32.58
C VAL A 317 -5.84 -18.66 33.82
N GLU A 318 -6.01 -19.46 34.88
CA GLU A 318 -6.52 -18.98 36.17
C GLU A 318 -5.66 -17.83 36.72
N GLY A 319 -6.32 -16.78 37.17
CA GLY A 319 -5.67 -15.58 37.71
C GLY A 319 -5.21 -14.58 36.64
N VAL A 320 -5.46 -14.82 35.35
CA VAL A 320 -5.21 -13.87 34.26
C VAL A 320 -6.51 -13.20 33.83
N VAL A 321 -6.50 -11.88 33.64
CA VAL A 321 -7.65 -11.13 33.12
C VAL A 321 -7.59 -11.11 31.58
N ASN A 322 -8.69 -11.49 30.92
CA ASN A 322 -8.76 -11.52 29.47
C ASN A 322 -9.16 -10.16 28.86
N HIS A 323 -8.42 -9.75 27.84
CA HIS A 323 -8.73 -8.60 26.98
C HIS A 323 -8.61 -8.93 25.49
N VAL A 324 -8.29 -10.19 25.15
CA VAL A 324 -8.09 -10.64 23.78
C VAL A 324 -9.14 -11.68 23.44
N TRP A 325 -9.85 -11.46 22.35
CA TRP A 325 -11.01 -12.24 21.96
C TRP A 325 -10.79 -12.80 20.56
N LYS A 326 -11.14 -14.06 20.35
CA LYS A 326 -11.07 -14.69 19.04
C LYS A 326 -12.42 -15.17 18.53
N TYR A 327 -12.52 -15.26 17.20
CA TYR A 327 -13.59 -15.95 16.51
C TYR A 327 -13.06 -16.63 15.25
N GLU A 328 -13.47 -17.86 15.00
CA GLU A 328 -13.13 -18.55 13.75
C GLU A 328 -14.22 -18.25 12.71
N LEU A 329 -13.84 -17.49 11.68
CA LEU A 329 -14.75 -17.06 10.62
C LEU A 329 -14.51 -17.90 9.36
N ASP A 330 -15.59 -18.44 8.80
CA ASP A 330 -15.60 -19.06 7.48
C ASP A 330 -16.41 -18.16 6.52
N ALA A 331 -15.72 -17.36 5.72
CA ALA A 331 -16.26 -16.48 4.68
C ALA A 331 -15.99 -17.06 3.28
N THR A 332 -15.87 -18.38 3.13
CA THR A 332 -15.55 -19.00 1.83
C THR A 332 -16.69 -18.90 0.79
N SER A 333 -17.90 -18.54 1.21
CA SER A 333 -19.04 -18.33 0.31
C SER A 333 -18.99 -17.00 -0.46
N GLY A 334 -18.10 -16.08 -0.07
CA GLY A 334 -17.95 -14.75 -0.69
C GLY A 334 -17.58 -13.69 0.34
N ASP A 335 -17.27 -12.49 -0.16
CA ASP A 335 -16.98 -11.34 0.68
C ASP A 335 -18.15 -11.06 1.64
N THR A 336 -17.82 -10.60 2.84
CA THR A 336 -18.77 -10.30 3.90
C THR A 336 -18.34 -9.03 4.64
N THR A 337 -19.10 -8.66 5.67
CA THR A 337 -18.69 -7.61 6.60
C THR A 337 -18.69 -8.13 8.03
N ALA A 338 -17.90 -7.51 8.89
CA ALA A 338 -17.82 -7.86 10.31
C ALA A 338 -17.73 -6.64 11.21
N LYS A 339 -18.15 -6.81 12.47
CA LYS A 339 -18.00 -5.85 13.55
C LYS A 339 -17.98 -6.59 14.88
N PHE A 340 -17.09 -6.18 15.78
CA PHE A 340 -17.07 -6.72 17.14
C PHE A 340 -17.93 -5.84 18.04
N LEU A 341 -18.53 -6.40 19.09
CA LEU A 341 -19.40 -5.64 19.97
C LEU A 341 -19.47 -6.22 21.38
N TYR A 342 -19.63 -5.32 22.34
CA TYR A 342 -20.19 -5.66 23.64
C TYR A 342 -21.71 -5.77 23.54
N ALA A 343 -22.33 -6.51 24.46
CA ALA A 343 -23.78 -6.68 24.48
C ALA A 343 -24.49 -5.31 24.48
N GLY A 344 -25.46 -5.13 23.56
CA GLY A 344 -26.15 -3.85 23.39
C GLY A 344 -25.43 -2.83 22.49
N TRP A 345 -24.45 -3.28 21.68
CA TRP A 345 -23.73 -2.46 20.69
C TRP A 345 -22.87 -1.32 21.25
N THR A 346 -22.76 -1.17 22.57
CA THR A 346 -21.98 -0.08 23.18
C THR A 346 -21.02 -0.62 24.25
N PRO A 347 -19.69 -0.57 24.03
CA PRO A 347 -19.06 -0.18 22.77
C PRO A 347 -19.20 -1.25 21.68
N ASN A 348 -18.85 -0.85 20.46
CA ASN A 348 -18.58 -1.74 19.33
C ASN A 348 -17.22 -1.36 18.72
N TRP A 349 -16.65 -2.24 17.90
CA TRP A 349 -15.38 -2.02 17.22
C TRP A 349 -15.49 -2.42 15.77
N GLY A 350 -15.26 -1.47 14.88
CA GLY A 350 -15.14 -1.70 13.45
C GLY A 350 -14.34 -0.58 12.79
N ALA A 351 -13.82 -0.86 11.60
CA ALA A 351 -13.12 0.09 10.74
C ALA A 351 -13.23 -0.35 9.28
N SER A 352 -12.85 0.51 8.34
CA SER A 352 -12.94 0.23 6.90
C SER A 352 -11.72 -0.52 6.34
N THR A 353 -10.87 -1.10 7.19
CA THR A 353 -9.61 -1.75 6.80
C THR A 353 -9.64 -3.26 7.06
N PHE A 354 -8.91 -4.00 6.23
CA PHE A 354 -8.77 -5.45 6.31
C PHE A 354 -7.40 -5.83 5.74
N PRO A 355 -6.70 -6.87 6.26
CA PRO A 355 -7.13 -7.82 7.28
C PRO A 355 -6.92 -7.36 8.73
N TYR A 356 -6.32 -6.20 8.96
CA TYR A 356 -6.12 -5.65 10.29
C TYR A 356 -6.50 -4.16 10.34
N GLY A 357 -6.63 -3.64 11.55
CA GLY A 357 -6.98 -2.25 11.79
C GLY A 357 -7.26 -1.95 13.25
N PHE A 358 -7.71 -0.74 13.51
CA PHE A 358 -8.10 -0.27 14.84
C PHE A 358 -9.60 0.02 14.83
N GLY A 359 -10.36 -0.83 15.50
CA GLY A 359 -11.79 -0.66 15.64
C GLY A 359 -12.11 0.43 16.65
N VAL A 360 -13.06 1.29 16.30
CA VAL A 360 -13.54 2.37 17.18
C VAL A 360 -15.03 2.24 17.45
N ASN A 361 -15.48 2.81 18.56
CA ASN A 361 -16.91 2.86 18.90
C ASN A 361 -17.70 3.66 17.86
N GLY A 362 -18.67 3.00 17.24
CA GLY A 362 -19.44 3.57 16.14
C GLY A 362 -18.71 3.55 14.79
N GLY A 363 -17.56 2.87 14.69
CA GLY A 363 -16.78 2.77 13.46
C GLY A 363 -17.51 2.04 12.32
N ALA A 364 -16.93 2.11 11.12
CA ALA A 364 -17.48 1.45 9.93
C ALA A 364 -17.49 -0.09 10.08
N ASN A 365 -18.21 -0.77 9.20
CA ASN A 365 -18.16 -2.23 9.11
C ASN A 365 -16.85 -2.66 8.43
N ILE A 366 -16.22 -3.72 8.93
CA ILE A 366 -14.97 -4.27 8.40
C ILE A 366 -15.27 -5.04 7.11
N PRO A 367 -14.68 -4.68 5.96
CA PRO A 367 -14.88 -5.41 4.71
C PRO A 367 -14.01 -6.67 4.70
N VAL A 368 -14.60 -7.83 4.95
CA VAL A 368 -13.88 -9.10 5.01
C VAL A 368 -13.97 -9.79 3.66
N VAL A 369 -12.82 -9.98 3.00
CA VAL A 369 -12.76 -10.72 1.73
C VAL A 369 -12.99 -12.22 1.97
N ALA A 370 -13.39 -12.95 0.92
CA ALA A 370 -13.66 -14.38 1.02
C ALA A 370 -12.42 -15.18 1.52
N GLY A 371 -12.63 -16.05 2.52
CA GLY A 371 -11.56 -16.86 3.10
C GLY A 371 -11.91 -17.49 4.45
N LYS A 372 -10.94 -18.14 5.09
CA LYS A 372 -11.05 -18.65 6.46
C LYS A 372 -10.09 -17.90 7.36
N TYR A 373 -10.56 -17.45 8.51
CA TYR A 373 -9.79 -16.58 9.40
C TYR A 373 -9.94 -16.95 10.87
N VAL A 374 -8.88 -16.70 11.65
CA VAL A 374 -8.99 -16.43 13.08
C VAL A 374 -9.04 -14.91 13.24
N ALA A 375 -10.22 -14.37 13.51
CA ALA A 375 -10.39 -12.97 13.85
C ALA A 375 -10.02 -12.76 15.32
N ILE A 376 -9.02 -11.91 15.59
CA ILE A 376 -8.60 -11.53 16.94
C ILE A 376 -8.89 -10.05 17.15
N LEU A 377 -9.41 -9.69 18.33
CA LEU A 377 -9.56 -8.32 18.81
C LEU A 377 -8.89 -8.19 20.19
N ASN A 378 -8.09 -7.14 20.37
CA ASN A 378 -7.71 -6.62 21.68
C ASN A 378 -8.65 -5.48 22.05
N ASP A 379 -9.42 -5.65 23.14
CA ASP A 379 -10.47 -4.69 23.52
C ASP A 379 -9.95 -3.41 24.20
N ILE A 380 -8.67 -3.39 24.59
CA ILE A 380 -8.03 -2.24 25.24
C ILE A 380 -7.63 -1.19 24.19
N ASP A 381 -6.95 -1.61 23.13
CA ASP A 381 -6.45 -0.72 22.07
C ASP A 381 -7.32 -0.74 20.80
N GLY A 382 -8.29 -1.65 20.72
CA GLY A 382 -9.17 -1.81 19.57
C GLY A 382 -8.49 -2.45 18.37
N TYR A 383 -7.23 -2.89 18.47
CA TYR A 383 -6.55 -3.55 17.37
C TYR A 383 -7.21 -4.89 17.07
N TYR A 384 -7.53 -5.11 15.80
CA TYR A 384 -7.99 -6.40 15.30
C TYR A 384 -7.13 -6.91 14.16
N HIS A 385 -7.10 -8.22 14.00
CA HIS A 385 -6.47 -8.88 12.85
C HIS A 385 -7.22 -10.18 12.52
N PHE A 386 -7.55 -10.35 11.25
CA PHE A 386 -8.07 -11.57 10.64
C PHE A 386 -6.89 -12.39 10.09
N PHE A 387 -6.35 -13.30 10.90
CA PHE A 387 -5.26 -14.20 10.49
C PHE A 387 -5.81 -15.30 9.59
N SER A 388 -5.27 -15.43 8.38
CA SER A 388 -5.62 -16.50 7.44
C SER A 388 -5.38 -17.88 8.05
N LYS A 389 -6.31 -18.82 7.83
CA LYS A 389 -6.17 -20.25 8.21
C LYS A 389 -5.68 -21.11 7.05
#